data_AF-L8GUV7-F1
#
_entry.id   AF-L8GUV7-F1
#
_cell.length_a   1.000
_cell.length_b   1.000
_cell.length_c   1.000
_cell.angle_alpha   90.00
_cell.angle_beta   90.00
_cell.angle_gamma   90.00
#
_symmetry.space_group_name_H-M   'P 1'
#
loop_
_entity.id
_entity.type
_entity.pdbx_description
1 polymer ?
#
loop_
_entity_poly.entity_id
_entity_poly.type
_entity_poly.pdbx_seq_one_letter_code
_entity_poly.pdbx_strand_id
1 'polypeptide(L)'
;MKFGLPMGVFRLGDLVGVDITNFINATYARAWPDRVYTSQLTALLVESKRLGQKSGRGWYAHSKGKAAEDPAGLQPILDQSRRSAGLAPREFSDEEIVEFVLFPVVNESCRVVEEGMVVRPSDVDIGSLFGYSFPRYRGGVLKWADTMPSGRIRDRLAAWDREFGLQTRSRFFAPSAYLHYRADKGLKLSVAAPESARGRGSPRDVVVVAAVRTPIGKAKRGLLRDIQADDLLAPALDTLHARLRRHSMRPEQVGDIVVGGIAATIGHLRAAAFLAGFPASVPVKKVDRLCSSGLQAVADAALGISGGLYHCAIAAGVESMSTGVRAPTVPNPKAEGNELLSSVYLSMGATSENVAERYGVTREQQDRIGYRAEGRWDAEIVPVATTVNDKNGQPRTAVLYKDEGVRADTTLEGLTKLKPAFSASGTSTAGNSSQVSDGASAVLLMTRALAEAHGWEVLGVFRSFVAVGCDPAVMGIGPALAIPRAVEKAGLSLADIGLFEINEAFASQFHYCVEELRIPLDRVNVNGGAIALGHPLGCTGTRLTTSLLHEMGRRGVRYGVVSMCVGTGMGAAAVFERC
;
A
#
# COMPACT_ATOMS: atom_id res chain seq x y z
N MET A 1 -35.75 14.80 -26.03
CA MET A 1 -35.30 16.12 -25.52
C MET A 1 -35.36 16.26 -24.00
N LYS A 2 -36.34 15.68 -23.28
CA LYS A 2 -36.50 15.86 -21.81
C LYS A 2 -35.29 15.47 -20.94
N PHE A 3 -34.47 14.51 -21.37
CA PHE A 3 -33.29 14.09 -20.60
C PHE A 3 -32.17 15.15 -20.56
N GLY A 4 -32.08 16.02 -21.58
CA GLY A 4 -31.05 17.07 -21.68
C GLY A 4 -30.06 16.90 -22.84
N LEU A 5 -30.23 15.87 -23.69
CA LEU A 5 -29.47 15.70 -24.93
C LEU A 5 -30.29 16.25 -26.11
N PRO A 6 -30.02 17.48 -26.60
CA PRO A 6 -30.92 18.18 -27.52
C PRO A 6 -30.98 17.56 -28.92
N MET A 7 -29.90 16.95 -29.39
CA MET A 7 -29.85 16.32 -30.73
C MET A 7 -30.42 14.89 -30.71
N GLY A 8 -30.15 14.10 -29.66
CA GLY A 8 -30.49 12.68 -29.60
C GLY A 8 -29.54 11.78 -30.41
N VAL A 9 -29.44 10.51 -30.02
CA VAL A 9 -28.42 9.57 -30.56
C VAL A 9 -28.61 9.25 -32.04
N PHE A 10 -29.85 9.09 -32.50
CA PHE A 10 -30.14 8.76 -33.91
C PHE A 10 -29.90 9.94 -34.85
N ARG A 11 -30.28 11.16 -34.45
CA ARG A 11 -30.03 12.36 -35.25
C ARG A 11 -28.54 12.71 -35.31
N LEU A 12 -27.80 12.48 -34.22
CA LEU A 12 -26.34 12.59 -34.23
C LEU A 12 -25.73 11.55 -35.18
N GLY A 13 -26.23 10.31 -35.16
CA GLY A 13 -25.85 9.26 -36.12
C GLY A 13 -26.08 9.67 -37.58
N ASP A 14 -27.21 10.31 -37.88
CA ASP A 14 -27.49 10.84 -39.22
C ASP A 14 -26.57 12.00 -39.64
N LEU A 15 -26.14 12.82 -38.67
CA LEU A 15 -25.22 13.94 -38.91
C LEU A 15 -23.79 13.43 -39.17
N VAL A 16 -23.33 12.46 -38.37
CA VAL A 16 -21.99 11.86 -38.53
C VAL A 16 -21.95 10.97 -39.78
N GLY A 17 -23.00 10.19 -40.02
CA GLY A 17 -23.10 9.21 -41.09
C GLY A 17 -23.24 7.78 -40.55
N VAL A 18 -24.31 7.10 -40.94
CA VAL A 18 -24.63 5.76 -40.42
C VAL A 18 -23.57 4.71 -40.80
N ASP A 19 -22.96 4.85 -41.98
CA ASP A 19 -21.83 4.01 -42.42
C ASP A 19 -20.57 4.24 -41.59
N ILE A 20 -20.28 5.48 -41.19
CA ILE A 20 -19.18 5.78 -40.28
C ILE A 20 -19.44 5.16 -38.91
N THR A 21 -20.66 5.29 -38.38
CA THR A 21 -21.05 4.61 -37.12
C THR A 21 -20.88 3.10 -37.23
N ASN A 22 -21.33 2.50 -38.34
CA ASN A 22 -21.20 1.06 -38.57
C ASN A 22 -19.73 0.61 -38.61
N PHE A 23 -18.87 1.37 -39.28
CA PHE A 23 -17.42 1.11 -39.36
C PHE A 23 -16.73 1.22 -37.98
N ILE A 24 -17.04 2.27 -37.22
CA ILE A 24 -16.47 2.47 -35.87
C ILE A 24 -16.90 1.34 -34.94
N ASN A 25 -18.19 0.97 -34.95
CA ASN A 25 -18.70 -0.15 -34.15
C ASN A 25 -17.98 -1.46 -34.48
N ALA A 26 -17.77 -1.78 -35.76
CA ALA A 26 -17.02 -2.96 -36.18
C ALA A 26 -15.53 -2.92 -35.76
N THR A 27 -14.96 -1.72 -35.68
CA THR A 27 -13.57 -1.53 -35.21
C THR A 27 -13.47 -1.75 -33.70
N TYR A 28 -14.37 -1.14 -32.92
CA TYR A 28 -14.41 -1.33 -31.48
C TYR A 28 -14.80 -2.74 -31.08
N ALA A 29 -15.74 -3.39 -31.78
CA ALA A 29 -16.11 -4.78 -31.49
C ALA A 29 -14.94 -5.77 -31.69
N ARG A 30 -13.99 -5.46 -32.59
CA ARG A 30 -12.76 -6.26 -32.77
C ARG A 30 -11.74 -6.02 -31.65
N ALA A 31 -11.61 -4.78 -31.17
CA ALA A 31 -10.66 -4.44 -30.11
C ALA A 31 -11.17 -4.79 -28.71
N TRP A 32 -12.47 -4.61 -28.46
CA TRP A 32 -13.14 -4.78 -27.17
C TRP A 32 -14.49 -5.49 -27.33
N PRO A 33 -14.48 -6.79 -27.67
CA PRO A 33 -15.71 -7.56 -27.92
C PRO A 33 -16.68 -7.57 -26.73
N ASP A 34 -16.17 -7.45 -25.50
CA ASP A 34 -16.95 -7.40 -24.27
C ASP A 34 -17.49 -6.02 -23.89
N ARG A 35 -17.17 -4.98 -24.68
CA ARG A 35 -17.53 -3.57 -24.39
C ARG A 35 -18.38 -2.91 -25.46
N VAL A 36 -18.77 -3.66 -26.49
CA VAL A 36 -19.54 -3.13 -27.60
C VAL A 36 -20.77 -3.99 -27.82
N TYR A 37 -21.93 -3.37 -27.77
CA TYR A 37 -23.16 -4.00 -28.22
C TYR A 37 -23.17 -4.09 -29.75
N THR A 38 -23.37 -5.31 -30.28
CA THR A 38 -23.43 -5.54 -31.72
C THR A 38 -24.87 -5.78 -32.17
N SER A 39 -25.27 -5.12 -33.25
CA SER A 39 -26.57 -5.28 -33.89
C SER A 39 -26.42 -5.16 -35.41
N GLN A 40 -27.23 -5.92 -36.15
CA GLN A 40 -27.27 -5.82 -37.62
C GLN A 40 -27.99 -4.57 -38.11
N LEU A 41 -28.69 -3.84 -37.23
CA LEU A 41 -29.54 -2.72 -37.63
C LEU A 41 -28.80 -1.62 -38.38
N THR A 42 -27.60 -1.23 -37.93
CA THR A 42 -26.78 -0.23 -38.63
C THR A 42 -26.27 -0.74 -39.97
N ALA A 43 -25.94 -2.03 -40.07
CA ALA A 43 -25.52 -2.63 -41.33
C ALA A 43 -26.67 -2.65 -42.36
N LEU A 44 -27.87 -3.04 -41.94
CA LEU A 44 -29.07 -3.04 -42.79
C LEU A 44 -29.45 -1.63 -43.27
N LEU A 45 -29.25 -0.61 -42.44
CA LEU A 45 -29.41 0.79 -42.86
C LEU A 45 -28.41 1.18 -43.95
N VAL A 46 -27.15 0.78 -43.82
CA VAL A 46 -26.11 1.02 -44.83
C VAL A 46 -26.44 0.30 -46.14
N GLU A 47 -26.83 -0.97 -46.08
CA GLU A 47 -27.26 -1.77 -47.23
C GLU A 47 -28.46 -1.12 -47.95
N SER A 48 -29.38 -0.53 -47.18
CA SER A 48 -30.55 0.20 -47.69
C SER A 48 -30.22 1.62 -48.17
N LYS A 49 -28.94 2.00 -48.24
CA LYS A 49 -28.45 3.34 -48.61
C LYS A 49 -29.02 4.46 -47.74
N ARG A 50 -29.31 4.16 -46.46
CA ARG A 50 -29.72 5.12 -45.43
C ARG A 50 -28.49 5.58 -44.64
N LEU A 51 -27.71 6.48 -45.24
CA LEU A 51 -26.42 6.92 -44.71
C LEU A 51 -26.50 8.20 -43.87
N GLY A 52 -27.70 8.69 -43.57
CA GLY A 52 -27.91 9.95 -42.88
C GLY A 52 -28.06 11.14 -43.84
N GLN A 53 -27.66 12.33 -43.38
CA GLN A 53 -27.87 13.59 -44.10
C GLN A 53 -27.25 13.58 -45.50
N LYS A 54 -26.08 12.96 -45.66
CA LYS A 54 -25.36 12.89 -46.95
C LYS A 54 -26.09 12.13 -48.06
N SER A 55 -27.04 11.26 -47.68
CA SER A 55 -27.87 10.50 -48.62
C SER A 55 -29.32 10.99 -48.65
N GLY A 56 -29.65 12.05 -47.89
CA GLY A 56 -31.02 12.53 -47.71
C GLY A 56 -31.92 11.58 -46.90
N ARG A 57 -31.40 10.48 -46.38
CA ARG A 57 -32.15 9.46 -45.63
C ARG A 57 -31.24 8.69 -44.68
N GLY A 58 -31.65 8.51 -43.43
CA GLY A 58 -30.93 7.79 -42.38
C GLY A 58 -31.93 7.16 -41.42
N TRP A 59 -31.78 7.41 -40.13
CA TRP A 59 -32.87 7.23 -39.16
C TRP A 59 -34.05 8.13 -39.46
N TYR A 60 -33.79 9.31 -40.02
CA TYR A 60 -34.78 10.28 -40.48
C TYR A 60 -34.68 10.49 -42.00
N ALA A 61 -35.76 10.93 -42.63
CA ALA A 61 -35.67 11.54 -43.95
C ALA A 61 -35.17 12.98 -43.81
N HIS A 62 -34.27 13.41 -44.70
CA HIS A 62 -33.70 14.76 -44.68
C HIS A 62 -34.04 15.48 -45.98
N SER A 63 -34.72 16.62 -45.86
CA SER A 63 -35.02 17.51 -46.98
C SER A 63 -34.71 18.95 -46.60
N LYS A 64 -33.92 19.64 -47.44
CA LYS A 64 -33.49 21.04 -47.19
C LYS A 64 -32.90 21.24 -45.78
N GLY A 65 -32.13 20.26 -45.29
CA GLY A 65 -31.50 20.29 -43.96
C GLY A 65 -32.45 20.07 -42.77
N LYS A 66 -33.73 19.74 -43.01
CA LYS A 66 -34.70 19.38 -41.96
C LYS A 66 -34.89 17.87 -41.90
N ALA A 67 -34.87 17.33 -40.69
CA ALA A 67 -35.18 15.94 -40.40
C ALA A 67 -36.69 15.74 -40.22
N ALA A 68 -37.24 14.72 -40.86
CA ALA A 68 -38.62 14.26 -40.73
C ALA A 68 -38.66 12.75 -40.48
N GLU A 69 -39.67 12.28 -39.76
CA GLU A 69 -39.87 10.84 -39.56
C GLU A 69 -40.21 10.16 -40.89
N ASP A 70 -39.71 8.93 -41.06
CA ASP A 70 -39.94 8.11 -42.25
C ASP A 70 -40.21 6.66 -41.85
N PRO A 71 -41.36 6.40 -41.19
CA PRO A 71 -41.70 5.06 -40.72
C PRO A 71 -41.85 4.08 -41.88
N ALA A 72 -42.42 4.49 -43.01
CA ALA A 72 -42.63 3.63 -44.16
C ALA A 72 -41.32 3.05 -44.71
N GLY A 73 -40.26 3.84 -44.75
CA GLY A 73 -38.95 3.38 -45.21
C GLY A 73 -38.05 2.79 -44.13
N LEU A 74 -38.36 2.95 -42.84
CA LEU A 74 -37.58 2.42 -41.72
C LEU A 74 -38.15 1.12 -41.15
N GLN A 75 -39.47 0.95 -41.14
CA GLN A 75 -40.15 -0.19 -40.54
C GLN A 75 -39.70 -1.56 -41.11
N PRO A 76 -39.54 -1.73 -42.44
CA PRO A 76 -39.07 -3.01 -42.98
C PRO A 76 -37.68 -3.41 -42.47
N ILE A 77 -36.79 -2.43 -42.27
CA ILE A 77 -35.43 -2.61 -41.77
C ILE A 77 -35.46 -3.01 -40.29
N LEU A 78 -36.28 -2.33 -39.50
CA LEU A 78 -36.49 -2.64 -38.08
C LEU A 78 -37.04 -4.06 -37.91
N ASP A 79 -38.02 -4.44 -38.72
CA ASP A 79 -38.63 -5.77 -38.66
C ASP A 79 -37.67 -6.87 -39.09
N GLN A 80 -36.85 -6.61 -40.12
CA GLN A 80 -35.77 -7.53 -40.50
C GLN A 80 -34.76 -7.70 -39.37
N SER A 81 -34.28 -6.60 -38.78
CA SER A 81 -33.33 -6.65 -37.66
C SER A 81 -33.89 -7.40 -36.46
N ARG A 82 -35.17 -7.23 -36.14
CA ARG A 82 -35.85 -7.94 -35.05
C ARG A 82 -35.95 -9.44 -35.32
N ARG A 83 -36.34 -9.82 -36.54
CA ARG A 83 -36.39 -11.22 -36.97
C ARG A 83 -35.02 -11.89 -36.87
N SER A 84 -33.97 -11.23 -37.36
CA SER A 84 -32.59 -11.74 -37.26
C SER A 84 -32.11 -11.93 -35.82
N ALA A 85 -32.57 -11.06 -34.90
CA ALA A 85 -32.23 -11.13 -33.49
C ALA A 85 -33.13 -12.06 -32.65
N GLY A 86 -34.21 -12.60 -33.24
CA GLY A 86 -35.20 -13.40 -32.51
C GLY A 86 -35.97 -12.61 -31.45
N LEU A 87 -36.14 -11.29 -31.63
CA LEU A 87 -36.76 -10.40 -30.64
C LEU A 87 -38.22 -10.11 -30.99
N ALA A 88 -39.09 -10.20 -29.99
CA ALA A 88 -40.48 -9.76 -30.10
C ALA A 88 -40.57 -8.22 -30.01
N PRO A 89 -41.52 -7.57 -30.72
CA PRO A 89 -41.82 -6.16 -30.50
C PRO A 89 -42.23 -5.91 -29.04
N ARG A 90 -41.68 -4.85 -28.44
CA ARG A 90 -41.99 -4.40 -27.10
C ARG A 90 -42.07 -2.88 -27.08
N GLU A 91 -43.00 -2.35 -26.31
CA GLU A 91 -43.06 -0.92 -25.99
C GLU A 91 -42.14 -0.59 -24.82
N PHE A 92 -41.47 0.56 -24.90
CA PHE A 92 -40.58 1.07 -23.87
C PHE A 92 -41.08 2.42 -23.39
N SER A 93 -41.07 2.63 -22.09
CA SER A 93 -41.24 3.95 -21.50
C SER A 93 -40.04 4.86 -21.76
N ASP A 94 -40.25 6.18 -21.69
CA ASP A 94 -39.17 7.18 -21.76
C ASP A 94 -38.05 6.89 -20.74
N GLU A 95 -38.41 6.42 -19.54
CA GLU A 95 -37.45 6.09 -18.49
C GLU A 95 -36.63 4.85 -18.85
N GLU A 96 -37.28 3.77 -19.32
CA GLU A 96 -36.58 2.56 -19.77
C GLU A 96 -35.60 2.86 -20.90
N ILE A 97 -35.97 3.71 -21.87
CA ILE A 97 -35.07 4.13 -22.95
C ILE A 97 -33.83 4.84 -22.38
N VAL A 98 -34.02 5.74 -21.41
CA VAL A 98 -32.92 6.43 -20.73
C VAL A 98 -32.03 5.44 -19.98
N GLU A 99 -32.59 4.50 -19.22
CA GLU A 99 -31.81 3.47 -18.52
C GLU A 99 -31.01 2.62 -19.51
N PHE A 100 -31.64 2.13 -20.58
CA PHE A 100 -31.01 1.28 -21.59
C PHE A 100 -29.83 1.95 -22.29
N VAL A 101 -29.92 3.26 -22.52
CA VAL A 101 -28.85 4.03 -23.16
C VAL A 101 -27.75 4.40 -22.16
N LEU A 102 -28.10 4.83 -20.95
CA LEU A 102 -27.14 5.47 -20.05
C LEU A 102 -26.57 4.57 -18.97
N PHE A 103 -27.26 3.51 -18.53
CA PHE A 103 -26.68 2.59 -17.54
C PHE A 103 -25.44 1.88 -18.09
N PRO A 104 -25.38 1.46 -19.37
CA PRO A 104 -24.14 0.96 -19.94
C PRO A 104 -23.02 2.01 -19.97
N VAL A 105 -23.34 3.28 -20.21
CA VAL A 105 -22.36 4.39 -20.15
C VAL A 105 -21.86 4.62 -18.72
N VAL A 106 -22.74 4.51 -17.72
CA VAL A 106 -22.36 4.53 -16.30
C VAL A 106 -21.46 3.35 -15.96
N ASN A 107 -21.77 2.15 -16.48
CA ASN A 107 -20.96 0.96 -16.26
C ASN A 107 -19.56 1.09 -16.88
N GLU A 108 -19.47 1.60 -18.10
CA GLU A 108 -18.18 1.87 -18.76
C GLU A 108 -17.40 2.97 -18.01
N SER A 109 -18.10 4.00 -17.51
CA SER A 109 -17.52 5.01 -16.64
C SER A 109 -16.94 4.41 -15.35
N CYS A 110 -17.59 3.40 -14.78
CA CYS A 110 -17.08 2.65 -13.64
C CYS A 110 -15.85 1.81 -14.01
N ARG A 111 -15.83 1.17 -15.20
CA ARG A 111 -14.66 0.45 -15.71
C ARG A 111 -13.44 1.37 -15.91
N VAL A 112 -13.64 2.56 -16.45
CA VAL A 112 -12.59 3.60 -16.60
C VAL A 112 -11.94 3.95 -15.26
N VAL A 113 -12.73 4.02 -14.18
CA VAL A 113 -12.22 4.22 -12.82
C VAL A 113 -11.50 2.98 -12.29
N GLU A 114 -12.10 1.80 -12.47
CA GLU A 114 -11.57 0.50 -12.04
C GLU A 114 -10.20 0.20 -12.65
N GLU A 115 -10.03 0.51 -13.93
CA GLU A 115 -8.79 0.32 -14.71
C GLU A 115 -7.74 1.41 -14.42
N GLY A 116 -8.11 2.43 -13.64
CA GLY A 116 -7.24 3.53 -13.28
C GLY A 116 -6.84 4.40 -14.47
N MET A 117 -7.68 4.47 -15.50
CA MET A 117 -7.52 5.43 -16.62
C MET A 117 -7.72 6.87 -16.14
N VAL A 118 -8.48 7.04 -15.06
CA VAL A 118 -8.61 8.31 -14.33
C VAL A 118 -8.17 8.14 -12.88
N VAL A 119 -7.71 9.23 -12.27
CA VAL A 119 -7.25 9.23 -10.87
C VAL A 119 -8.43 9.32 -9.91
N ARG A 120 -9.47 10.08 -10.27
CA ARG A 120 -10.66 10.30 -9.44
C ARG A 120 -11.93 10.00 -10.25
N PRO A 121 -13.00 9.45 -9.63
CA PRO A 121 -14.28 9.29 -10.30
C PRO A 121 -14.83 10.61 -10.88
N SER A 122 -14.56 11.74 -10.22
CA SER A 122 -14.94 13.08 -10.70
C SER A 122 -14.31 13.46 -12.04
N ASP A 123 -13.17 12.87 -12.41
CA ASP A 123 -12.51 13.16 -13.69
C ASP A 123 -13.35 12.60 -14.85
N VAL A 124 -14.11 11.52 -14.62
CA VAL A 124 -15.09 11.00 -15.59
C VAL A 124 -16.23 11.99 -15.78
N ASP A 125 -16.71 12.61 -14.71
CA ASP A 125 -17.76 13.63 -14.80
C ASP A 125 -17.27 14.86 -15.58
N ILE A 126 -16.04 15.33 -15.33
CA ILE A 126 -15.40 16.40 -16.12
C ILE A 126 -15.34 15.99 -17.59
N GLY A 127 -14.83 14.79 -17.89
CA GLY A 127 -14.76 14.25 -19.25
C GLY A 127 -16.13 14.16 -19.93
N SER A 128 -17.17 13.76 -19.19
CA SER A 128 -18.54 13.67 -19.73
C SER A 128 -19.13 15.04 -20.09
N LEU A 129 -18.88 16.04 -19.25
CA LEU A 129 -19.41 17.40 -19.41
C LEU A 129 -18.76 18.14 -20.59
N PHE A 130 -17.44 17.99 -20.74
CA PHE A 130 -16.66 18.73 -21.75
C PHE A 130 -16.37 17.91 -23.01
N GLY A 131 -16.42 16.58 -22.94
CA GLY A 131 -16.14 15.69 -24.06
C GLY A 131 -17.36 15.44 -24.94
N TYR A 132 -18.33 14.69 -24.43
CA TYR A 132 -19.55 14.33 -25.18
C TYR A 132 -20.80 15.14 -24.78
N SER A 133 -20.59 16.30 -24.14
CA SER A 133 -21.63 17.28 -23.82
C SER A 133 -22.79 16.71 -22.99
N PHE A 134 -22.47 15.91 -21.96
CA PHE A 134 -23.47 15.44 -21.01
C PHE A 134 -24.23 16.62 -20.37
N PRO A 135 -25.53 16.49 -20.06
CA PRO A 135 -26.34 17.63 -19.60
C PRO A 135 -25.77 18.27 -18.33
N ARG A 136 -25.30 19.53 -18.44
CA ARG A 136 -24.54 20.21 -17.37
C ARG A 136 -25.29 20.30 -16.04
N TYR A 137 -26.61 20.51 -16.08
CA TYR A 137 -27.45 20.59 -14.88
C TYR A 137 -27.58 19.25 -14.13
N ARG A 138 -27.05 18.15 -14.69
CA ARG A 138 -26.98 16.83 -14.04
C ARG A 138 -25.61 16.54 -13.42
N GLY A 139 -24.62 17.42 -13.60
CA GLY A 139 -23.32 17.36 -12.93
C GLY A 139 -22.32 16.33 -13.45
N GLY A 140 -22.64 15.63 -14.54
CA GLY A 140 -21.81 14.55 -15.12
C GLY A 140 -22.49 13.19 -15.03
N VAL A 141 -21.95 12.19 -15.73
CA VAL A 141 -22.57 10.87 -15.86
C VAL A 141 -22.62 10.07 -14.55
N LEU A 142 -21.55 10.07 -13.76
CA LEU A 142 -21.51 9.40 -12.45
C LEU A 142 -22.27 10.21 -11.41
N LYS A 143 -22.22 11.54 -11.50
CA LYS A 143 -23.02 12.42 -10.63
C LYS A 143 -24.53 12.25 -10.84
N TRP A 144 -24.95 12.07 -12.09
CA TRP A 144 -26.33 11.71 -12.42
C TRP A 144 -26.69 10.32 -11.92
N ALA A 145 -25.80 9.34 -12.08
CA ALA A 145 -26.02 8.00 -11.56
C ALA A 145 -26.21 7.99 -10.03
N ASP A 146 -25.58 8.92 -9.30
CA ASP A 146 -25.76 9.08 -7.85
C ASP A 146 -27.14 9.63 -7.44
N THR A 147 -28.01 10.04 -8.38
CA THR A 147 -29.40 10.40 -8.05
C THR A 147 -30.29 9.18 -7.80
N MET A 148 -29.76 7.97 -7.98
CA MET A 148 -30.44 6.71 -7.74
C MET A 148 -29.53 5.73 -6.99
N PRO A 149 -30.09 4.71 -6.31
CA PRO A 149 -29.27 3.70 -5.67
C PRO A 149 -28.38 2.95 -6.67
N SER A 150 -27.08 2.84 -6.40
CA SER A 150 -26.14 2.11 -7.25
C SER A 150 -26.53 0.64 -7.45
N GLY A 151 -27.20 0.02 -6.47
CA GLY A 151 -27.83 -1.29 -6.59
C GLY A 151 -28.85 -1.40 -7.72
N ARG A 152 -29.67 -0.37 -7.95
CA ARG A 152 -30.65 -0.34 -9.06
C ARG A 152 -29.94 -0.48 -10.41
N ILE A 153 -28.84 0.25 -10.59
CA ILE A 153 -28.06 0.25 -11.82
C ILE A 153 -27.40 -1.12 -12.03
N ARG A 154 -26.73 -1.64 -11.00
CA ARG A 154 -26.13 -2.99 -11.01
C ARG A 154 -27.14 -4.06 -11.37
N ASP A 155 -28.30 -4.07 -10.72
CA ASP A 155 -29.30 -5.13 -10.86
C ASP A 155 -29.97 -5.12 -12.23
N ARG A 156 -30.22 -3.91 -12.76
CA ARG A 156 -30.75 -3.74 -14.12
C ARG A 156 -29.76 -4.23 -15.16
N LEU A 157 -28.49 -3.84 -15.04
CA LEU A 157 -27.41 -4.29 -15.91
C LEU A 157 -27.23 -5.82 -15.85
N ALA A 158 -27.23 -6.40 -14.66
CA ALA A 158 -27.14 -7.85 -14.49
C ALA A 158 -28.35 -8.60 -15.09
N ALA A 159 -29.54 -8.02 -15.02
CA ALA A 159 -30.73 -8.59 -15.67
C ALA A 159 -30.58 -8.57 -17.20
N TRP A 160 -30.12 -7.46 -17.77
CA TRP A 160 -29.86 -7.34 -19.21
C TRP A 160 -28.69 -8.20 -19.69
N ASP A 161 -27.66 -8.41 -18.88
CA ASP A 161 -26.57 -9.34 -19.22
C ASP A 161 -27.09 -10.78 -19.33
N ARG A 162 -28.02 -11.19 -18.45
CA ARG A 162 -28.68 -12.49 -18.56
C ARG A 162 -29.62 -12.58 -19.77
N GLU A 163 -30.36 -11.52 -20.05
CA GLU A 163 -31.36 -11.47 -21.12
C GLU A 163 -30.71 -11.38 -22.51
N PHE A 164 -29.71 -10.49 -22.69
CA PHE A 164 -29.12 -10.15 -23.98
C PHE A 164 -27.67 -10.63 -24.17
N GLY A 165 -26.96 -11.00 -23.09
CA GLY A 165 -25.56 -11.44 -23.15
C GLY A 165 -25.38 -12.77 -23.89
N LEU A 166 -26.37 -13.67 -23.80
CA LEU A 166 -26.38 -14.94 -24.55
C LEU A 166 -26.57 -14.74 -26.06
N GLN A 167 -27.25 -13.67 -26.47
CA GLN A 167 -27.57 -13.39 -27.89
C GLN A 167 -26.43 -12.67 -28.61
N THR A 168 -25.64 -11.86 -27.89
CA THR A 168 -24.62 -10.99 -28.48
C THR A 168 -23.20 -11.52 -28.35
N ARG A 169 -22.99 -12.64 -27.63
CA ARG A 169 -21.65 -13.16 -27.22
C ARG A 169 -20.77 -12.07 -26.59
N SER A 170 -21.39 -11.04 -26.00
CA SER A 170 -20.71 -9.87 -25.45
C SER A 170 -21.12 -9.69 -23.99
N ARG A 171 -20.16 -9.39 -23.12
CA ARG A 171 -20.38 -8.99 -21.73
C ARG A 171 -20.67 -7.48 -21.58
N PHE A 172 -21.30 -6.88 -22.59
CA PHE A 172 -21.56 -5.44 -22.64
C PHE A 172 -22.33 -4.94 -21.41
N PHE A 173 -23.36 -5.68 -21.00
CA PHE A 173 -24.20 -5.34 -19.85
C PHE A 173 -23.67 -5.86 -18.52
N ALA A 174 -22.61 -6.69 -18.51
CA ALA A 174 -22.05 -7.22 -17.28
C ALA A 174 -21.56 -6.08 -16.36
N PRO A 175 -22.09 -5.94 -15.13
CA PRO A 175 -21.68 -4.86 -14.23
C PRO A 175 -20.19 -4.94 -13.90
N SER A 176 -19.52 -3.79 -13.81
CA SER A 176 -18.10 -3.71 -13.44
C SER A 176 -17.88 -4.06 -11.96
N ALA A 177 -16.65 -4.43 -11.59
CA ALA A 177 -16.31 -4.72 -10.19
C ALA A 177 -16.46 -3.48 -9.30
N TYR A 178 -16.11 -2.28 -9.82
CA TYR A 178 -16.35 -1.01 -9.13
C TYR A 178 -17.83 -0.77 -8.84
N LEU A 179 -18.71 -1.00 -9.83
CA LEU A 179 -20.15 -0.85 -9.65
C LEU A 179 -20.70 -1.88 -8.65
N HIS A 180 -20.26 -3.14 -8.74
CA HIS A 180 -20.60 -4.18 -7.76
C HIS A 180 -20.24 -3.75 -6.33
N TYR A 181 -18.98 -3.38 -6.10
CA TYR A 181 -18.51 -2.97 -4.78
C TYR A 181 -19.33 -1.80 -4.20
N ARG A 182 -19.58 -0.77 -5.01
CA ARG A 182 -20.34 0.41 -4.58
C ARG A 182 -21.79 0.06 -4.27
N ALA A 183 -22.42 -0.74 -5.12
CA ALA A 183 -23.78 -1.22 -4.91
C ALA A 183 -23.91 -2.04 -3.63
N ASP A 184 -22.99 -2.98 -3.38
CA ASP A 184 -23.00 -3.86 -2.20
C ASP A 184 -22.80 -3.08 -0.89
N LYS A 185 -22.14 -1.92 -0.97
CA LYS A 185 -21.87 -1.03 0.16
C LYS A 185 -22.83 0.16 0.27
N GLY A 186 -23.81 0.28 -0.63
CA GLY A 186 -24.71 1.44 -0.67
C GLY A 186 -23.99 2.77 -0.92
N LEU A 187 -22.84 2.73 -1.59
CA LEU A 187 -22.00 3.89 -1.84
C LEU A 187 -22.36 4.59 -3.15
N LYS A 188 -22.11 5.90 -3.15
CA LYS A 188 -22.11 6.76 -4.33
C LYS A 188 -20.97 6.40 -5.28
N LEU A 189 -21.21 6.44 -6.59
CA LEU A 189 -20.26 6.19 -7.66
C LEU A 189 -19.33 7.39 -7.90
N SER A 190 -19.82 8.63 -7.76
CA SER A 190 -19.06 9.85 -8.09
C SER A 190 -18.08 10.27 -6.98
N VAL A 191 -18.18 9.69 -5.79
CA VAL A 191 -17.34 10.05 -4.63
C VAL A 191 -16.08 9.20 -4.66
N ALA A 192 -14.91 9.84 -4.49
CA ALA A 192 -13.64 9.14 -4.32
C ALA A 192 -13.81 8.00 -3.30
N ALA A 193 -13.40 6.80 -3.68
CA ALA A 193 -13.40 5.70 -2.74
C ALA A 193 -12.42 6.11 -1.62
N PRO A 194 -12.74 5.92 -0.33
CA PRO A 194 -11.69 5.96 0.68
C PRO A 194 -10.59 5.00 0.22
N GLU A 195 -9.31 5.38 0.33
CA GLU A 195 -8.16 4.61 -0.20
C GLU A 195 -8.22 3.10 0.13
N SER A 196 -8.90 2.74 1.22
CA SER A 196 -9.32 1.39 1.63
C SER A 196 -10.11 0.56 0.62
N ALA A 197 -10.63 1.14 -0.47
CA ALA A 197 -11.53 0.48 -1.42
C ALA A 197 -10.88 0.15 -2.79
N ARG A 198 -9.55 0.28 -2.93
CA ARG A 198 -8.85 -0.45 -4.00
C ARG A 198 -9.15 -1.93 -3.77
N GLY A 199 -9.82 -2.57 -4.73
CA GLY A 199 -10.20 -3.98 -4.64
C GLY A 199 -9.01 -4.85 -4.24
N ARG A 200 -9.27 -5.90 -3.46
CA ARG A 200 -8.28 -6.94 -3.17
C ARG A 200 -7.66 -7.41 -4.49
N GLY A 201 -6.34 -7.43 -4.56
CA GLY A 201 -5.64 -7.88 -5.77
C GLY A 201 -5.50 -6.80 -6.84
N SER A 202 -5.58 -5.50 -6.50
CA SER A 202 -5.35 -4.44 -7.49
C SER A 202 -3.94 -4.60 -8.10
N PRO A 203 -3.78 -4.56 -9.44
CA PRO A 203 -2.47 -4.60 -10.08
C PRO A 203 -1.51 -3.50 -9.60
N ARG A 204 -2.06 -2.41 -9.04
CA ARG A 204 -1.32 -1.27 -8.47
C ARG A 204 -1.05 -1.37 -6.96
N ASP A 205 -1.47 -2.45 -6.30
CA ASP A 205 -1.11 -2.69 -4.90
C ASP A 205 0.42 -2.71 -4.76
N VAL A 206 0.94 -2.11 -3.69
CA VAL A 206 2.36 -2.24 -3.33
C VAL A 206 2.53 -3.51 -2.51
N VAL A 207 3.22 -4.48 -3.10
CA VAL A 207 3.46 -5.78 -2.50
C VAL A 207 4.91 -5.91 -2.06
N VAL A 208 5.10 -6.61 -0.94
CA VAL A 208 6.40 -7.08 -0.47
C VAL A 208 6.58 -8.51 -0.98
N VAL A 209 7.67 -8.75 -1.69
CA VAL A 209 7.97 -10.07 -2.30
C VAL A 209 9.19 -10.76 -1.67
N ALA A 210 10.01 -10.00 -0.94
CA ALA A 210 11.11 -10.54 -0.16
C ALA A 210 11.43 -9.61 1.01
N ALA A 211 11.78 -10.19 2.16
CA ALA A 211 12.23 -9.45 3.34
C ALA A 211 13.29 -10.30 4.08
N VAL A 212 14.43 -9.69 4.38
CA VAL A 212 15.58 -10.34 5.02
C VAL A 212 16.25 -9.41 6.02
N ARG A 213 17.00 -9.96 6.97
CA ARG A 213 17.80 -9.22 7.94
C ARG A 213 19.11 -9.92 8.23
N THR A 214 20.09 -9.18 8.72
CA THR A 214 21.26 -9.77 9.35
C THR A 214 20.87 -10.32 10.74
N PRO A 215 21.71 -11.17 11.35
CA PRO A 215 21.68 -11.29 12.80
C PRO A 215 22.01 -9.94 13.44
N ILE A 216 21.53 -9.76 14.65
CA ILE A 216 21.76 -8.57 15.47
C ILE A 216 22.92 -8.86 16.42
N GLY A 217 23.99 -8.07 16.26
CA GLY A 217 25.19 -8.13 17.10
C GLY A 217 25.09 -7.21 18.31
N LYS A 218 25.77 -7.56 19.40
CA LYS A 218 25.91 -6.67 20.58
C LYS A 218 26.91 -5.57 20.28
N ALA A 219 26.51 -4.31 20.39
CA ALA A 219 27.43 -3.21 20.09
C ALA A 219 28.67 -3.23 21.01
N LYS A 220 29.83 -2.90 20.45
CA LYS A 220 31.17 -2.80 21.07
C LYS A 220 31.75 -4.11 21.61
N ARG A 221 30.93 -5.14 21.84
CA ARG A 221 31.34 -6.40 22.49
C ARG A 221 31.07 -7.64 21.65
N GLY A 222 30.17 -7.52 20.69
CA GLY A 222 29.76 -8.59 19.79
C GLY A 222 30.76 -8.88 18.69
N LEU A 223 30.41 -9.85 17.85
CA LEU A 223 31.22 -10.24 16.70
C LEU A 223 31.26 -9.15 15.62
N LEU A 224 30.18 -8.37 15.50
CA LEU A 224 30.05 -7.29 14.50
C LEU A 224 30.65 -5.95 14.95
N ARG A 225 31.32 -5.87 16.10
CA ARG A 225 31.76 -4.59 16.69
C ARG A 225 32.70 -3.76 15.81
N ASP A 226 33.43 -4.40 14.88
CA ASP A 226 34.43 -3.73 14.03
C ASP A 226 33.89 -3.52 12.60
N ILE A 227 32.67 -3.99 12.30
CA ILE A 227 32.07 -3.90 10.96
C ILE A 227 31.60 -2.48 10.64
N GLN A 228 31.84 -2.05 9.40
CA GLN A 228 31.31 -0.79 8.88
C GLN A 228 29.87 -0.98 8.38
N ALA A 229 29.14 0.14 8.26
CA ALA A 229 27.72 0.10 7.90
C ALA A 229 27.46 -0.42 6.48
N ASP A 230 28.41 -0.22 5.56
CA ASP A 230 28.35 -0.72 4.19
C ASP A 230 28.50 -2.24 4.13
N ASP A 231 29.51 -2.80 4.78
CA ASP A 231 29.72 -4.24 4.91
C ASP A 231 28.60 -4.94 5.69
N LEU A 232 27.93 -4.22 6.61
CA LEU A 232 26.80 -4.74 7.35
C LEU A 232 25.52 -4.80 6.53
N LEU A 233 25.29 -3.82 5.65
CA LEU A 233 24.10 -3.74 4.80
C LEU A 233 24.22 -4.58 3.52
N ALA A 234 25.44 -4.70 2.97
CA ALA A 234 25.69 -5.39 1.70
C ALA A 234 25.13 -6.83 1.64
N PRO A 235 25.24 -7.69 2.67
CA PRO A 235 24.69 -9.06 2.61
C PRO A 235 23.18 -9.12 2.41
N ALA A 236 22.43 -8.22 3.06
CA ALA A 236 20.98 -8.14 2.91
C ALA A 236 20.60 -7.67 1.50
N LEU A 237 21.31 -6.66 0.97
CA LEU A 237 21.11 -6.17 -0.40
C LEU A 237 21.50 -7.24 -1.45
N ASP A 238 22.61 -7.94 -1.26
CA ASP A 238 23.10 -9.00 -2.15
C ASP A 238 22.09 -10.16 -2.21
N THR A 239 21.50 -10.51 -1.06
CA THR A 239 20.44 -11.52 -1.02
C THR A 239 19.22 -11.12 -1.86
N LEU A 240 18.79 -9.85 -1.79
CA LEU A 240 17.68 -9.35 -2.62
C LEU A 240 18.08 -9.26 -4.10
N HIS A 241 19.29 -8.82 -4.40
CA HIS A 241 19.86 -8.80 -5.74
C HIS A 241 19.88 -10.20 -6.38
N ALA A 242 20.32 -11.21 -5.64
CA ALA A 242 20.29 -12.60 -6.08
C ALA A 242 18.85 -13.10 -6.33
N ARG A 243 17.88 -12.71 -5.49
CA ARG A 243 16.46 -13.06 -5.71
C ARG A 243 15.88 -12.39 -6.96
N LEU A 244 16.19 -11.12 -7.23
CA LEU A 244 15.80 -10.43 -8.48
C LEU A 244 16.24 -11.23 -9.71
N ARG A 245 17.50 -11.69 -9.73
CA ARG A 245 18.04 -12.49 -10.84
C ARG A 245 17.32 -13.83 -10.99
N ARG A 246 16.96 -14.52 -9.89
CA ARG A 246 16.19 -15.78 -9.93
C ARG A 246 14.81 -15.59 -10.57
N HIS A 247 14.19 -14.43 -10.41
CA HIS A 247 12.92 -14.06 -11.03
C HIS A 247 13.09 -13.36 -12.40
N SER A 248 14.27 -13.50 -13.03
CA SER A 248 14.59 -12.90 -14.33
C SER A 248 14.37 -11.37 -14.39
N MET A 249 14.50 -10.69 -13.25
CA MET A 249 14.50 -9.24 -13.18
C MET A 249 15.94 -8.73 -13.25
N ARG A 250 16.14 -7.67 -14.03
CA ARG A 250 17.42 -6.98 -14.10
C ARG A 250 17.55 -6.03 -12.89
N PRO A 251 18.72 -5.92 -12.24
CA PRO A 251 18.92 -5.02 -11.11
C PRO A 251 18.57 -3.55 -11.39
N GLU A 252 18.76 -3.10 -12.64
CA GLU A 252 18.42 -1.74 -13.11
C GLU A 252 16.92 -1.43 -13.04
N GLN A 253 16.06 -2.43 -12.86
CA GLN A 253 14.62 -2.22 -12.65
C GLN A 253 14.30 -1.72 -11.24
N VAL A 254 15.23 -1.80 -10.29
CA VAL A 254 15.09 -1.18 -8.97
C VAL A 254 15.22 0.34 -9.15
N GLY A 255 14.11 1.05 -8.97
CA GLY A 255 14.06 2.49 -9.19
C GLY A 255 14.65 3.33 -8.06
N ASP A 256 14.73 2.78 -6.84
CA ASP A 256 15.34 3.44 -5.68
C ASP A 256 15.70 2.42 -4.59
N ILE A 257 16.80 2.66 -3.88
CA ILE A 257 17.16 1.98 -2.64
C ILE A 257 17.05 3.02 -1.52
N VAL A 258 15.97 2.92 -0.75
CA VAL A 258 15.66 3.84 0.35
C VAL A 258 16.19 3.24 1.64
N VAL A 259 17.16 3.88 2.29
CA VAL A 259 17.78 3.32 3.50
C VAL A 259 17.55 4.19 4.72
N GLY A 260 16.93 3.59 5.74
CA GLY A 260 16.86 4.14 7.09
C GLY A 260 18.20 3.99 7.82
N GLY A 261 18.74 5.09 8.32
CA GLY A 261 20.00 5.06 9.08
C GLY A 261 20.23 6.37 9.80
N ILE A 262 20.87 6.32 10.96
CA ILE A 262 21.19 7.54 11.72
C ILE A 262 22.66 7.88 11.52
N ALA A 263 23.59 7.00 11.91
CA ALA A 263 25.02 7.30 11.83
C ALA A 263 25.60 7.09 10.43
N ALA A 264 25.11 6.11 9.67
CA ALA A 264 25.62 5.81 8.33
C ALA A 264 25.48 7.02 7.38
N THR A 265 26.56 7.40 6.71
CA THR A 265 26.51 8.42 5.66
C THR A 265 25.96 7.86 4.35
N ILE A 266 25.52 8.73 3.43
CA ILE A 266 25.08 8.30 2.10
C ILE A 266 26.17 7.54 1.32
N GLY A 267 27.44 7.86 1.58
CA GLY A 267 28.59 7.16 0.98
C GLY A 267 28.64 5.68 1.36
N HIS A 268 28.48 5.35 2.65
CA HIS A 268 28.39 3.96 3.11
C HIS A 268 27.21 3.24 2.43
N LEU A 269 26.03 3.87 2.41
CA LEU A 269 24.83 3.27 1.83
C LEU A 269 24.99 2.99 0.34
N ARG A 270 25.66 3.90 -0.39
CA ARG A 270 25.98 3.73 -1.81
C ARG A 270 27.02 2.64 -2.03
N ALA A 271 28.05 2.57 -1.19
CA ALA A 271 29.05 1.50 -1.23
C ALA A 271 28.41 0.14 -0.99
N ALA A 272 27.50 0.01 -0.02
CA ALA A 272 26.75 -1.22 0.25
C ALA A 272 26.01 -1.74 -0.98
N ALA A 273 25.35 -0.85 -1.73
CA ALA A 273 24.65 -1.22 -2.96
C ALA A 273 25.61 -1.75 -4.03
N PHE A 274 26.78 -1.14 -4.19
CA PHE A 274 27.81 -1.60 -5.13
C PHE A 274 28.46 -2.91 -4.69
N LEU A 275 28.74 -3.08 -3.39
CA LEU A 275 29.23 -4.34 -2.82
C LEU A 275 28.23 -5.49 -3.06
N ALA A 276 26.93 -5.20 -3.02
CA ALA A 276 25.86 -6.13 -3.35
C ALA A 276 25.63 -6.35 -4.87
N GLY A 277 26.40 -5.69 -5.74
CA GLY A 277 26.33 -5.85 -7.19
C GLY A 277 25.27 -5.02 -7.90
N PHE A 278 24.63 -4.04 -7.25
CA PHE A 278 23.74 -3.11 -7.94
C PHE A 278 24.54 -2.16 -8.84
N PRO A 279 24.04 -1.83 -10.05
CA PRO A 279 24.75 -0.98 -11.00
C PRO A 279 24.63 0.51 -10.63
N ALA A 280 25.53 1.32 -11.20
CA ALA A 280 25.57 2.77 -10.98
C ALA A 280 24.26 3.51 -11.33
N SER A 281 23.41 2.93 -12.18
CA SER A 281 22.12 3.48 -12.58
C SER A 281 21.03 3.42 -11.50
N VAL A 282 21.12 2.48 -10.54
CA VAL A 282 20.13 2.36 -9.45
C VAL A 282 20.46 3.42 -8.39
N PRO A 283 19.58 4.38 -8.04
CA PRO A 283 19.89 5.40 -7.03
C PRO A 283 19.73 4.88 -5.60
N VAL A 284 20.34 5.60 -4.64
CA VAL A 284 20.24 5.31 -3.20
C VAL A 284 19.95 6.62 -2.49
N LYS A 285 19.02 6.62 -1.53
CA LYS A 285 18.78 7.76 -0.63
C LYS A 285 18.77 7.33 0.83
N LYS A 286 19.08 8.28 1.71
CA LYS A 286 19.04 8.11 3.16
C LYS A 286 17.79 8.79 3.72
N VAL A 287 17.14 8.13 4.68
CA VAL A 287 16.06 8.71 5.48
C VAL A 287 16.41 8.60 6.95
N ASP A 288 16.19 9.67 7.70
CA ASP A 288 16.36 9.73 9.15
C ASP A 288 15.08 10.24 9.80
N ARG A 289 14.41 9.33 10.50
CA ARG A 289 13.35 9.59 11.49
C ARG A 289 13.66 8.81 12.76
N LEU A 290 14.91 8.90 13.22
CA LEU A 290 15.47 8.21 14.39
C LEU A 290 15.08 6.72 14.41
N CYS A 291 14.49 6.22 15.51
CA CYS A 291 14.15 4.81 15.69
C CYS A 291 13.18 4.25 14.62
N SER A 292 12.46 5.12 13.89
CA SER A 292 11.54 4.71 12.82
C SER A 292 12.12 4.79 11.42
N SER A 293 13.39 5.15 11.25
CA SER A 293 13.99 5.39 9.93
C SER A 293 13.82 4.21 8.96
N GLY A 294 13.98 2.97 9.44
CA GLY A 294 13.73 1.78 8.62
C GLY A 294 12.27 1.62 8.19
N LEU A 295 11.31 1.94 9.07
CA LEU A 295 9.88 1.86 8.72
C LEU A 295 9.48 3.00 7.78
N GLN A 296 10.05 4.19 8.00
CA GLN A 296 9.89 5.32 7.08
C GLN A 296 10.46 4.99 5.70
N ALA A 297 11.58 4.27 5.61
CA ALA A 297 12.12 3.81 4.34
C ALA A 297 11.14 2.88 3.60
N VAL A 298 10.46 1.97 4.30
CA VAL A 298 9.39 1.13 3.73
C VAL A 298 8.24 1.99 3.21
N ALA A 299 7.79 2.96 4.01
CA ALA A 299 6.72 3.87 3.61
C ALA A 299 7.10 4.71 2.38
N ASP A 300 8.30 5.27 2.34
CA ASP A 300 8.78 6.13 1.25
C ASP A 300 8.96 5.33 -0.05
N ALA A 301 9.46 4.10 0.02
CA ALA A 301 9.53 3.21 -1.13
C ALA A 301 8.13 2.84 -1.64
N ALA A 302 7.19 2.52 -0.73
CA ALA A 302 5.81 2.20 -1.09
C ALA A 302 5.07 3.41 -1.70
N LEU A 303 5.30 4.62 -1.18
CA LEU A 303 4.75 5.85 -1.73
C LEU A 303 5.34 6.16 -3.11
N GLY A 304 6.64 5.95 -3.32
CA GLY A 304 7.26 6.09 -4.63
C GLY A 304 6.66 5.15 -5.68
N ILE A 305 6.42 3.90 -5.30
CA ILE A 305 5.73 2.92 -6.18
C ILE A 305 4.28 3.32 -6.43
N SER A 306 3.54 3.68 -5.38
CA SER A 306 2.13 4.08 -5.48
C SER A 306 1.93 5.34 -6.31
N GLY A 307 2.90 6.26 -6.26
CA GLY A 307 2.92 7.50 -7.03
C GLY A 307 3.40 7.32 -8.47
N GLY A 308 3.82 6.12 -8.87
CA GLY A 308 4.27 5.82 -10.23
C GLY A 308 5.66 6.35 -10.57
N LEU A 309 6.50 6.70 -9.57
CA LEU A 309 7.89 7.11 -9.80
C LEU A 309 8.75 5.93 -10.28
N TYR A 310 8.40 4.73 -9.83
CA TYR A 310 9.03 3.46 -10.20
C TYR A 310 8.07 2.30 -9.88
N HIS A 311 8.37 1.09 -10.35
CA HIS A 311 7.54 -0.09 -10.09
C HIS A 311 8.18 -1.11 -9.14
N CYS A 312 9.45 -0.93 -8.79
CA CYS A 312 10.22 -1.79 -7.90
C CYS A 312 11.19 -0.91 -7.10
N ALA A 313 11.30 -1.15 -5.79
CA ALA A 313 12.21 -0.44 -4.92
C ALA A 313 12.64 -1.34 -3.75
N ILE A 314 13.80 -1.03 -3.16
CA ILE A 314 14.26 -1.67 -1.93
C ILE A 314 14.13 -0.65 -0.80
N ALA A 315 13.46 -1.05 0.27
CA ALA A 315 13.51 -0.35 1.54
C ALA A 315 14.46 -1.10 2.46
N ALA A 316 15.49 -0.44 2.96
CA ALA A 316 16.45 -1.03 3.87
C ALA A 316 16.62 -0.19 5.13
N GLY A 317 17.28 -0.76 6.12
CA GLY A 317 17.72 -0.04 7.30
C GLY A 317 19.02 -0.63 7.82
N VAL A 318 19.92 0.22 8.29
CA VAL A 318 21.20 -0.19 8.87
C VAL A 318 21.58 0.70 10.03
N GLU A 319 22.11 0.10 11.09
CA GLU A 319 22.83 0.83 12.13
C GLU A 319 24.00 -0.01 12.62
N SER A 320 25.19 0.60 12.65
CA SER A 320 26.30 0.09 13.46
C SER A 320 26.51 1.07 14.60
N MET A 321 26.02 0.73 15.79
CA MET A 321 26.26 1.51 17.01
C MET A 321 27.69 1.32 17.53
N SER A 322 28.41 0.32 16.98
CA SER A 322 29.81 0.10 17.27
C SER A 322 30.75 1.01 16.50
N THR A 323 30.52 1.26 15.22
CA THR A 323 31.44 2.08 14.39
C THR A 323 30.83 3.42 14.00
N GLY A 324 29.50 3.55 14.07
CA GLY A 324 28.79 4.78 13.77
C GLY A 324 29.15 5.92 14.74
N VAL A 325 29.55 7.05 14.17
CA VAL A 325 29.79 8.30 14.91
C VAL A 325 28.57 9.20 14.76
N ARG A 326 27.89 9.50 15.87
CA ARG A 326 26.81 10.48 15.92
C ARG A 326 27.31 11.77 16.56
N ALA A 327 27.24 12.88 15.84
CA ALA A 327 27.46 14.18 16.43
C ALA A 327 26.39 14.45 17.51
N PRO A 328 26.77 14.88 18.73
CA PRO A 328 25.79 15.24 19.73
C PRO A 328 24.99 16.45 19.25
N THR A 329 23.68 16.44 19.53
CA THR A 329 22.83 17.60 19.25
C THR A 329 23.14 18.68 20.28
N VAL A 330 23.64 19.83 19.84
CA VAL A 330 23.85 21.00 20.71
C VAL A 330 22.48 21.62 21.04
N PRO A 331 22.10 21.76 22.32
CA PRO A 331 20.85 22.41 22.69
C PRO A 331 20.76 23.85 22.19
N ASN A 332 19.58 24.26 21.72
CA ASN A 332 19.32 25.65 21.38
C ASN A 332 19.29 26.49 22.67
N PRO A 333 19.99 27.64 22.77
CA PRO A 333 19.93 28.49 23.96
C PRO A 333 18.50 28.90 24.36
N LYS A 334 17.56 28.96 23.41
CA LYS A 334 16.14 29.25 23.66
C LYS A 334 15.37 28.11 24.34
N ALA A 335 16.02 26.97 24.58
CA ALA A 335 15.42 25.85 25.31
C ALA A 335 15.18 26.22 26.78
N GLU A 336 16.05 27.02 27.37
CA GLU A 336 15.89 27.52 28.73
C GLU A 336 14.57 28.32 28.84
N GLY A 337 13.71 27.93 29.79
CA GLY A 337 12.37 28.51 29.97
C GLY A 337 11.31 28.04 28.97
N ASN A 338 11.61 27.12 28.05
CA ASN A 338 10.65 26.49 27.15
C ASN A 338 10.65 24.97 27.34
N GLU A 339 9.69 24.45 28.09
CA GLU A 339 9.61 23.03 28.47
C GLU A 339 9.51 22.10 27.26
N LEU A 340 8.69 22.45 26.26
CA LEU A 340 8.52 21.64 25.05
C LEU A 340 9.84 21.54 24.27
N LEU A 341 10.55 22.66 24.12
CA LEU A 341 11.84 22.71 23.43
C LEU A 341 12.94 22.01 24.25
N SER A 342 12.98 22.21 25.56
CA SER A 342 13.91 21.52 26.47
C SER A 342 13.75 20.01 26.41
N SER A 343 12.51 19.53 26.32
CA SER A 343 12.19 18.10 26.30
C SER A 343 12.72 17.37 25.06
N VAL A 344 12.99 18.07 23.96
CA VAL A 344 13.63 17.50 22.76
C VAL A 344 15.03 16.98 23.06
N TYR A 345 15.73 17.56 24.05
CA TYR A 345 17.11 17.23 24.41
C TYR A 345 17.21 16.20 25.54
N LEU A 346 16.09 15.68 26.05
CA LEU A 346 16.09 14.62 27.05
C LEU A 346 16.70 13.34 26.48
N SER A 347 17.46 12.64 27.31
CA SER A 347 17.95 11.30 26.96
C SER A 347 16.77 10.33 26.83
N MET A 348 16.90 9.33 25.97
CA MET A 348 15.84 8.32 25.81
C MET A 348 15.57 7.54 27.10
N GLY A 349 16.60 7.38 27.95
CA GLY A 349 16.43 6.79 29.28
C GLY A 349 15.61 7.68 30.22
N ALA A 350 15.80 9.01 30.19
CA ALA A 350 14.99 9.93 30.98
C ALA A 350 13.51 9.89 30.53
N THR A 351 13.24 9.82 29.22
CA THR A 351 11.85 9.71 28.74
C THR A 351 11.21 8.37 29.09
N SER A 352 12.00 7.29 29.21
CA SER A 352 11.54 6.00 29.75
C SER A 352 11.07 6.13 31.21
N GLU A 353 11.86 6.78 32.06
CA GLU A 353 11.48 7.02 33.46
C GLU A 353 10.24 7.92 33.55
N ASN A 354 10.16 8.97 32.74
CA ASN A 354 8.98 9.85 32.69
C ASN A 354 7.71 9.09 32.32
N VAL A 355 7.78 8.15 31.37
CA VAL A 355 6.63 7.29 31.01
C VAL A 355 6.27 6.37 32.17
N ALA A 356 7.26 5.73 32.81
CA ALA A 356 7.02 4.85 33.94
C ALA A 356 6.35 5.58 35.11
N GLU A 357 6.84 6.78 35.46
CA GLU A 357 6.30 7.61 36.52
C GLU A 357 4.91 8.15 36.18
N ARG A 358 4.75 8.79 35.01
CA ARG A 358 3.51 9.49 34.62
C ARG A 358 2.33 8.55 34.40
N TYR A 359 2.60 7.32 33.95
CA TYR A 359 1.57 6.33 33.63
C TYR A 359 1.57 5.12 34.58
N GLY A 360 2.32 5.18 35.67
CA GLY A 360 2.29 4.16 36.74
C GLY A 360 2.80 2.78 36.32
N VAL A 361 3.78 2.71 35.41
CA VAL A 361 4.36 1.42 34.99
C VAL A 361 5.43 0.97 36.00
N THR A 362 5.05 0.01 36.83
CA THR A 362 5.90 -0.48 37.92
C THR A 362 7.15 -1.22 37.41
N ARG A 363 8.19 -1.28 38.26
CA ARG A 363 9.41 -2.05 37.99
C ARG A 363 9.11 -3.52 37.68
N GLU A 364 8.18 -4.14 38.41
CA GLU A 364 7.81 -5.53 38.22
C GLU A 364 7.18 -5.77 36.84
N GLN A 365 6.28 -4.88 36.40
CA GLN A 365 5.70 -4.94 35.06
C GLN A 365 6.76 -4.82 33.97
N GLN A 366 7.75 -3.93 34.15
CA GLN A 366 8.86 -3.76 33.22
C GLN A 366 9.73 -5.02 33.12
N ASP A 367 10.11 -5.61 34.25
CA ASP A 367 10.98 -6.78 34.27
C ASP A 367 10.29 -8.04 33.69
N ARG A 368 8.96 -8.17 33.83
CA ARG A 368 8.20 -9.28 33.21
C ARG A 368 8.26 -9.29 31.67
N ILE A 369 8.47 -8.15 31.03
CA ILE A 369 8.61 -8.06 29.56
C ILE A 369 9.97 -8.61 29.11
N GLY A 370 11.04 -8.36 29.87
CA GLY A 370 12.41 -8.80 29.54
C GLY A 370 12.61 -10.33 29.53
N TYR A 371 11.59 -11.10 29.88
CA TYR A 371 11.63 -12.55 30.04
C TYR A 371 11.26 -13.34 28.76
N ARG A 372 10.84 -12.70 27.66
CA ARG A 372 10.24 -13.42 26.50
C ARG A 372 11.11 -13.41 25.23
N ALA A 373 11.65 -14.57 24.86
CA ALA A 373 12.18 -14.82 23.52
C ALA A 373 12.12 -16.31 23.15
N GLU A 374 11.08 -16.73 22.41
CA GLU A 374 11.03 -18.06 21.78
C GLU A 374 11.36 -17.89 20.29
N GLY A 375 12.58 -18.26 19.91
CA GLY A 375 13.16 -17.90 18.61
C GLY A 375 12.71 -18.77 17.45
N ARG A 376 12.19 -18.13 16.39
CA ARG A 376 11.94 -18.73 15.07
C ARG A 376 12.33 -17.76 13.95
N TRP A 377 13.63 -17.59 13.73
CA TRP A 377 14.18 -16.55 12.86
C TRP A 377 14.99 -17.08 11.66
N ASP A 378 15.10 -18.39 11.49
CA ASP A 378 16.01 -18.98 10.51
C ASP A 378 15.67 -18.57 9.06
N ALA A 379 14.39 -18.35 8.75
CA ALA A 379 13.93 -17.97 7.41
C ALA A 379 14.22 -16.51 7.05
N GLU A 380 14.47 -15.64 8.04
CA GLU A 380 14.68 -14.20 7.85
C GLU A 380 16.15 -13.78 7.93
N ILE A 381 17.02 -14.59 8.55
CA ILE A 381 18.42 -14.26 8.79
C ILE A 381 19.32 -14.56 7.58
N VAL A 382 20.11 -13.58 7.17
CA VAL A 382 21.23 -13.69 6.24
C VAL A 382 22.54 -13.63 7.03
N PRO A 383 23.34 -14.70 7.05
CA PRO A 383 24.62 -14.70 7.76
C PRO A 383 25.55 -13.57 7.30
N VAL A 384 26.29 -12.99 8.25
CA VAL A 384 27.25 -11.90 7.99
C VAL A 384 28.65 -12.38 8.31
N ALA A 385 29.51 -12.35 7.30
CA ALA A 385 30.95 -12.56 7.49
C ALA A 385 31.60 -11.25 7.96
N THR A 386 32.53 -11.35 8.90
CA THR A 386 33.31 -10.23 9.40
C THR A 386 34.73 -10.69 9.73
N THR A 387 35.65 -9.75 9.87
CA THR A 387 37.03 -10.03 10.25
C THR A 387 37.21 -9.72 11.73
N VAL A 388 37.70 -10.71 12.48
CA VAL A 388 38.07 -10.54 13.89
C VAL A 388 39.51 -10.94 14.09
N ASN A 389 40.18 -10.35 15.08
CA ASN A 389 41.51 -10.79 15.47
C ASN A 389 41.42 -12.05 16.35
N ASP A 390 42.31 -13.01 16.10
CA ASP A 390 42.50 -14.17 16.97
C ASP A 390 43.25 -13.80 18.27
N LYS A 391 43.54 -14.80 19.11
CA LYS A 391 44.26 -14.57 20.39
C LYS A 391 45.67 -14.02 20.21
N ASN A 392 46.26 -14.18 19.02
CA ASN A 392 47.59 -13.71 18.65
C ASN A 392 47.55 -12.38 17.87
N GLY A 393 46.37 -11.79 17.70
CA GLY A 393 46.18 -10.54 16.95
C GLY A 393 46.11 -10.71 15.44
N GLN A 394 46.06 -11.94 14.90
CA GLN A 394 45.97 -12.18 13.46
C GLN A 394 44.51 -12.11 12.97
N PRO A 395 44.24 -11.49 11.82
CA PRO A 395 42.89 -11.41 11.27
C PRO A 395 42.39 -12.80 10.83
N ARG A 396 41.18 -13.14 11.23
CA ARG A 396 40.45 -14.33 10.78
C ARG A 396 39.01 -13.99 10.44
N THR A 397 38.47 -14.67 9.44
CA THR A 397 37.04 -14.56 9.12
C THR A 397 36.21 -15.27 10.19
N ALA A 398 35.16 -14.60 10.65
CA ALA A 398 34.13 -15.17 11.48
C ALA A 398 32.76 -14.87 10.86
N VAL A 399 31.79 -15.76 11.07
CA VAL A 399 30.44 -15.62 10.50
C VAL A 399 29.45 -15.55 11.64
N LEU A 400 28.69 -14.46 11.72
CA LEU A 400 27.53 -14.39 12.58
C LEU A 400 26.31 -14.91 11.83
N TYR A 401 25.57 -15.85 12.42
CA TYR A 401 24.37 -16.44 11.83
C TYR A 401 23.22 -16.56 12.84
N LYS A 402 23.40 -16.05 14.06
CA LYS A 402 22.39 -15.99 15.13
C LYS A 402 22.49 -14.68 15.89
N ASP A 403 21.38 -14.20 16.41
CA ASP A 403 21.33 -12.99 17.23
C ASP A 403 22.12 -13.19 18.53
N GLU A 404 23.05 -12.28 18.84
CA GLU A 404 23.90 -12.39 20.04
C GLU A 404 23.21 -11.91 21.32
N GLY A 405 22.14 -11.13 21.15
CA GLY A 405 21.38 -10.46 22.20
C GLY A 405 20.69 -11.42 23.17
N VAL A 406 20.22 -12.56 22.66
CA VAL A 406 19.30 -13.47 23.35
C VAL A 406 19.99 -14.14 24.53
N ARG A 407 19.35 -14.10 25.70
CA ARG A 407 19.85 -14.67 26.96
C ARG A 407 18.83 -15.66 27.53
N ALA A 408 19.04 -16.95 27.21
CA ALA A 408 18.14 -18.03 27.64
C ALA A 408 18.10 -18.24 29.17
N ASP A 409 19.11 -17.74 29.88
CA ASP A 409 19.26 -17.78 31.34
C ASP A 409 18.62 -16.58 32.06
N THR A 410 17.93 -15.69 31.34
CA THR A 410 17.24 -14.55 31.95
C THR A 410 16.11 -15.03 32.86
N THR A 411 16.15 -14.62 34.13
CA THR A 411 15.15 -14.92 35.15
C THR A 411 14.59 -13.64 35.75
N LEU A 412 13.36 -13.67 36.25
CA LEU A 412 12.75 -12.51 36.90
C LEU A 412 13.52 -12.13 38.18
N GLU A 413 14.01 -13.12 38.94
CA GLU A 413 14.89 -12.91 40.09
C GLU A 413 16.24 -12.28 39.70
N GLY A 414 16.73 -12.57 38.50
CA GLY A 414 17.94 -11.94 37.95
C GLY A 414 17.69 -10.48 37.57
N LEU A 415 16.57 -10.20 36.89
CA LEU A 415 16.21 -8.86 36.43
C LEU A 415 15.95 -7.89 37.59
N THR A 416 15.27 -8.34 38.65
CA THR A 416 14.98 -7.52 39.84
C THR A 416 16.24 -7.06 40.58
N LYS A 417 17.35 -7.80 40.48
CA LYS A 417 18.65 -7.44 41.08
C LYS A 417 19.41 -6.36 40.30
N LEU A 418 19.00 -6.04 39.08
CA LEU A 418 19.67 -5.03 38.26
C LEU A 418 19.43 -3.63 38.82
N LYS A 419 20.51 -2.84 38.86
CA LYS A 419 20.47 -1.44 39.25
C LYS A 419 19.82 -0.60 38.15
N PRO A 420 19.08 0.46 38.50
CA PRO A 420 18.61 1.47 37.55
C PRO A 420 19.75 2.03 36.69
N ALA A 421 19.50 2.24 35.41
CA ALA A 421 20.51 2.63 34.43
C ALA A 421 20.62 4.15 34.21
N PHE A 422 19.56 4.92 34.51
CA PHE A 422 19.48 6.35 34.15
C PHE A 422 19.25 7.31 35.32
N SER A 423 18.62 6.84 36.41
CA SER A 423 18.40 7.61 37.64
C SER A 423 18.56 6.71 38.85
N ALA A 424 19.08 7.22 39.97
CA ALA A 424 19.26 6.43 41.20
C ALA A 424 17.94 5.89 41.77
N SER A 425 16.83 6.61 41.57
CA SER A 425 15.48 6.21 41.95
C SER A 425 14.65 5.65 40.79
N GLY A 426 15.27 5.45 39.62
CA GLY A 426 14.60 5.00 38.42
C GLY A 426 14.21 3.52 38.45
N THR A 427 13.42 3.11 37.47
CA THR A 427 12.93 1.73 37.29
C THR A 427 13.46 1.08 36.01
N SER A 428 13.99 1.88 35.08
CA SER A 428 14.60 1.38 33.84
C SER A 428 16.00 0.84 34.13
N THR A 429 16.26 -0.39 33.71
CA THR A 429 17.52 -1.11 33.86
C THR A 429 18.02 -1.64 32.52
N ALA A 430 19.26 -2.12 32.47
CA ALA A 430 19.79 -2.78 31.28
C ALA A 430 19.03 -4.06 30.89
N GLY A 431 18.26 -4.67 31.81
CA GLY A 431 17.49 -5.90 31.55
C GLY A 431 16.07 -5.66 31.04
N ASN A 432 15.55 -4.44 31.19
CA ASN A 432 14.23 -4.04 30.71
C ASN A 432 14.32 -2.87 29.69
N SER A 433 15.52 -2.65 29.14
CA SER A 433 15.81 -1.72 28.05
C SER A 433 16.37 -2.50 26.86
N SER A 434 16.13 -1.99 25.64
CA SER A 434 16.75 -2.56 24.45
C SER A 434 18.28 -2.52 24.51
N GLN A 435 18.90 -3.54 23.91
CA GLN A 435 20.35 -3.60 23.80
C GLN A 435 20.82 -2.64 22.69
N VAL A 436 21.94 -1.96 22.95
CA VAL A 436 22.69 -1.26 21.89
C VAL A 436 23.29 -2.30 20.95
N SER A 437 23.04 -2.14 19.66
CA SER A 437 23.20 -3.23 18.70
C SER A 437 23.62 -2.78 17.31
N ASP A 438 24.25 -3.71 16.60
CA ASP A 438 24.61 -3.58 15.19
C ASP A 438 23.71 -4.51 14.35
N GLY A 439 23.13 -4.00 13.27
CA GLY A 439 22.39 -4.84 12.33
C GLY A 439 21.87 -4.10 11.09
N ALA A 440 21.47 -4.87 10.08
CA ALA A 440 20.82 -4.38 8.88
C ALA A 440 19.62 -5.26 8.47
N SER A 441 18.69 -4.69 7.69
CA SER A 441 17.54 -5.40 7.12
C SER A 441 17.08 -4.73 5.83
N ALA A 442 16.58 -5.53 4.89
CA ALA A 442 16.12 -5.07 3.58
C ALA A 442 14.82 -5.77 3.15
N VAL A 443 13.94 -5.00 2.53
CA VAL A 443 12.61 -5.39 2.05
C VAL A 443 12.49 -4.99 0.59
N LEU A 444 12.12 -5.93 -0.27
CA LEU A 444 11.87 -5.71 -1.70
C LEU A 444 10.39 -5.47 -1.95
N LEU A 445 10.06 -4.28 -2.45
CA LEU A 445 8.70 -3.85 -2.77
C LEU A 445 8.54 -3.67 -4.28
N MET A 446 7.36 -3.99 -4.80
CA MET A 446 7.00 -3.71 -6.18
C MET A 446 5.49 -3.57 -6.37
N THR A 447 5.05 -3.16 -7.54
CA THR A 447 3.63 -3.27 -7.90
C THR A 447 3.23 -4.74 -7.98
N ARG A 448 2.00 -5.07 -7.60
CA ARG A 448 1.44 -6.42 -7.74
C ARG A 448 1.55 -6.92 -9.18
N ALA A 449 1.25 -6.07 -10.16
CA ALA A 449 1.36 -6.41 -11.57
C ALA A 449 2.77 -6.90 -11.95
N LEU A 450 3.82 -6.24 -11.42
CA LEU A 450 5.20 -6.64 -11.69
C LEU A 450 5.56 -7.94 -10.98
N ALA A 451 5.10 -8.10 -9.73
CA ALA A 451 5.29 -9.34 -8.97
C ALA A 451 4.68 -10.54 -9.73
N GLU A 452 3.43 -10.41 -10.18
CA GLU A 452 2.71 -11.45 -10.93
C GLU A 452 3.38 -11.74 -12.28
N ALA A 453 3.80 -10.70 -13.01
CA ALA A 453 4.48 -10.85 -14.30
C ALA A 453 5.82 -11.61 -14.20
N HIS A 454 6.49 -11.53 -13.04
CA HIS A 454 7.76 -12.22 -12.76
C HIS A 454 7.61 -13.43 -11.83
N GLY A 455 6.38 -13.88 -11.56
CA GLY A 455 6.09 -15.07 -10.77
C GLY A 455 6.57 -15.01 -9.32
N TRP A 456 6.54 -13.83 -8.71
CA TRP A 456 6.87 -13.67 -7.29
C TRP A 456 5.73 -14.12 -6.38
N GLU A 457 6.09 -14.81 -5.30
CA GLU A 457 5.19 -14.98 -4.17
C GLU A 457 5.09 -13.65 -3.40
N VAL A 458 3.87 -13.26 -3.04
CA VAL A 458 3.61 -12.05 -2.25
C VAL A 458 3.62 -12.40 -0.76
N LEU A 459 4.61 -11.87 -0.03
CA LEU A 459 4.69 -12.03 1.44
C LEU A 459 3.66 -11.16 2.16
N GLY A 460 3.35 -10.00 1.61
CA GLY A 460 2.32 -9.10 2.14
C GLY A 460 2.11 -7.87 1.28
N VAL A 461 1.07 -7.10 1.61
CA VAL A 461 0.67 -5.89 0.93
C VAL A 461 0.77 -4.74 1.91
N PHE A 462 1.45 -3.66 1.52
CA PHE A 462 1.49 -2.44 2.30
C PHE A 462 0.15 -1.71 2.19
N ARG A 463 -0.53 -1.46 3.31
CA ARG A 463 -1.90 -0.87 3.33
C ARG A 463 -1.93 0.57 3.79
N SER A 464 -1.25 0.88 4.88
CA SER A 464 -1.23 2.24 5.40
C SER A 464 0.06 2.51 6.17
N PHE A 465 0.37 3.79 6.28
CA PHE A 465 1.40 4.30 7.16
C PHE A 465 0.95 5.63 7.76
N VAL A 466 1.30 5.83 9.03
CA VAL A 466 1.08 7.05 9.79
C VAL A 466 2.32 7.36 10.62
N ALA A 467 2.73 8.63 10.62
CA ALA A 467 3.64 9.21 11.60
C ALA A 467 2.89 10.32 12.36
N VAL A 468 3.08 10.39 13.68
CA VAL A 468 2.46 11.40 14.56
C VAL A 468 3.49 12.05 15.46
N GLY A 469 3.23 13.28 15.89
CA GLY A 469 3.97 13.94 16.98
C GLY A 469 3.29 13.71 18.33
N CYS A 470 4.08 13.73 19.41
CA CYS A 470 3.66 13.70 20.80
C CYS A 470 4.62 14.52 21.68
N ASP A 471 4.34 14.62 22.98
CA ASP A 471 5.23 15.27 23.95
C ASP A 471 6.62 14.57 23.95
N PRO A 472 7.72 15.28 23.63
CA PRO A 472 9.06 14.72 23.65
C PRO A 472 9.47 14.13 25.00
N ALA A 473 8.95 14.64 26.11
CA ALA A 473 9.26 14.16 27.45
C ALA A 473 8.75 12.73 27.70
N VAL A 474 7.74 12.30 26.94
CA VAL A 474 7.13 10.96 27.01
C VAL A 474 7.03 10.34 25.62
N MET A 475 8.05 10.55 24.78
CA MET A 475 8.08 10.08 23.38
C MET A 475 7.71 8.59 23.21
N GLY A 476 7.94 7.78 24.25
CA GLY A 476 7.56 6.38 24.33
C GLY A 476 6.08 6.08 24.02
N ILE A 477 5.15 7.03 24.23
CA ILE A 477 3.72 6.84 23.95
C ILE A 477 3.38 6.83 22.45
N GLY A 478 4.34 7.13 21.58
CA GLY A 478 4.14 7.27 20.13
C GLY A 478 3.31 6.14 19.48
N PRO A 479 3.58 4.84 19.75
CA PRO A 479 2.77 3.74 19.22
C PRO A 479 1.29 3.80 19.59
N ALA A 480 0.96 4.15 20.83
CA ALA A 480 -0.42 4.29 21.30
C ALA A 480 -1.23 5.31 20.48
N LEU A 481 -0.55 6.31 19.90
CA LEU A 481 -1.15 7.32 19.05
C LEU A 481 -1.12 6.97 17.55
N ALA A 482 -0.05 6.32 17.10
CA ALA A 482 0.17 6.01 15.69
C ALA A 482 -0.64 4.79 15.23
N ILE A 483 -0.70 3.73 16.05
CA ILE A 483 -1.35 2.46 15.69
C ILE A 483 -2.84 2.66 15.37
N PRO A 484 -3.68 3.28 16.22
CA PRO A 484 -5.09 3.44 15.92
C PRO A 484 -5.33 4.18 14.61
N ARG A 485 -4.54 5.23 14.34
CA ARG A 485 -4.64 6.03 13.10
C ARG A 485 -4.21 5.25 11.86
N ALA A 486 -3.16 4.45 11.95
CA ALA A 486 -2.73 3.61 10.82
C ALA A 486 -3.76 2.53 10.50
N VAL A 487 -4.32 1.89 11.54
CA VAL A 487 -5.36 0.88 11.42
C VAL A 487 -6.65 1.46 10.85
N GLU A 488 -7.11 2.60 11.36
CA GLU A 488 -8.25 3.34 10.82
C GLU A 488 -8.03 3.75 9.36
N LYS A 489 -6.83 4.26 9.02
CA LYS A 489 -6.48 4.63 7.65
C LYS A 489 -6.49 3.42 6.69
N ALA A 490 -6.23 2.22 7.19
CA ALA A 490 -6.38 0.98 6.43
C ALA A 490 -7.84 0.51 6.30
N GLY A 491 -8.80 1.21 6.91
CA GLY A 491 -10.21 0.84 6.95
C GLY A 491 -10.50 -0.33 7.90
N LEU A 492 -9.67 -0.52 8.92
CA LEU A 492 -9.73 -1.62 9.88
C LEU A 492 -10.00 -1.11 11.29
N SER A 493 -10.31 -2.04 12.19
CA SER A 493 -10.32 -1.86 13.64
C SER A 493 -9.14 -2.59 14.30
N LEU A 494 -8.80 -2.23 15.54
CA LEU A 494 -7.73 -2.93 16.28
C LEU A 494 -8.03 -4.45 16.43
N ALA A 495 -9.30 -4.83 16.49
CA ALA A 495 -9.73 -6.23 16.61
C ALA A 495 -9.39 -7.06 15.36
N ASP A 496 -9.28 -6.42 14.18
CA ASP A 496 -8.91 -7.08 12.93
C ASP A 496 -7.42 -7.43 12.85
N ILE A 497 -6.59 -6.83 13.70
CA ILE A 497 -5.15 -7.05 13.71
C ILE A 497 -4.82 -8.31 14.50
N GLY A 498 -4.21 -9.27 13.80
CA GLY A 498 -3.83 -10.55 14.39
C GLY A 498 -2.41 -10.58 14.94
N LEU A 499 -1.52 -9.69 14.49
CA LEU A 499 -0.14 -9.60 14.95
C LEU A 499 0.35 -8.15 15.04
N PHE A 500 1.18 -7.88 16.03
CA PHE A 500 1.82 -6.61 16.29
C PHE A 500 3.32 -6.82 16.52
N GLU A 501 4.13 -6.05 15.81
CA GLU A 501 5.56 -5.89 16.07
C GLU A 501 5.77 -4.45 16.56
N ILE A 502 5.82 -4.29 17.89
CA ILE A 502 6.00 -2.99 18.55
C ILE A 502 7.41 -2.94 19.14
N ASN A 503 8.20 -1.94 18.76
CA ASN A 503 9.57 -1.83 19.24
C ASN A 503 9.66 -1.73 20.78
N GLU A 504 10.46 -2.59 21.38
CA GLU A 504 10.73 -2.61 22.82
C GLU A 504 11.95 -1.73 23.15
N ALA A 505 11.89 -0.44 22.82
CA ALA A 505 12.99 0.48 23.16
C ALA A 505 13.28 0.44 24.68
N PHE A 506 12.20 0.52 25.46
CA PHE A 506 12.13 0.29 26.90
C PHE A 506 10.86 -0.47 27.25
N ALA A 507 10.88 -1.27 28.31
CA ALA A 507 9.73 -2.00 28.80
C ALA A 507 8.62 -1.06 29.32
N SER A 508 8.99 0.08 29.90
CA SER A 508 8.07 1.13 30.38
C SER A 508 7.07 1.55 29.29
N GLN A 509 7.59 2.01 28.15
CA GLN A 509 6.79 2.47 27.02
C GLN A 509 6.07 1.35 26.30
N PHE A 510 6.69 0.17 26.19
CA PHE A 510 6.08 -0.99 25.54
C PHE A 510 4.86 -1.45 26.33
N HIS A 511 5.03 -1.63 27.65
CA HIS A 511 3.94 -1.98 28.56
C HIS A 511 2.79 -1.00 28.45
N TYR A 512 3.09 0.31 28.56
CA TYR A 512 2.09 1.37 28.44
C TYR A 512 1.30 1.25 27.12
N CYS A 513 1.99 1.13 25.97
CA CYS A 513 1.31 1.08 24.68
C CYS A 513 0.44 -0.18 24.52
N VAL A 514 0.90 -1.33 25.02
CA VAL A 514 0.17 -2.60 24.96
C VAL A 514 -1.09 -2.54 25.83
N GLU A 515 -0.98 -2.02 27.06
CA GLU A 515 -2.11 -1.86 27.98
C GLU A 515 -3.12 -0.81 27.46
N GLU A 516 -2.65 0.37 27.06
CA GLU A 516 -3.49 1.46 26.55
C GLU A 516 -4.32 1.02 25.33
N LEU A 517 -3.70 0.26 24.42
CA LEU A 517 -4.36 -0.26 23.23
C LEU A 517 -5.07 -1.60 23.45
N ARG A 518 -4.98 -2.18 24.67
CA ARG A 518 -5.54 -3.48 25.04
C ARG A 518 -5.13 -4.61 24.09
N ILE A 519 -3.85 -4.62 23.70
CA ILE A 519 -3.32 -5.61 22.76
C ILE A 519 -3.11 -6.95 23.48
N PRO A 520 -3.68 -8.06 22.97
CA PRO A 520 -3.43 -9.37 23.53
C PRO A 520 -1.94 -9.76 23.47
N LEU A 521 -1.39 -10.25 24.59
CA LEU A 521 0.03 -10.60 24.70
C LEU A 521 0.48 -11.73 23.77
N ASP A 522 -0.44 -12.58 23.31
CA ASP A 522 -0.20 -13.65 22.35
C ASP A 522 -0.17 -13.16 20.88
N ARG A 523 -0.38 -11.86 20.66
CA ARG A 523 -0.35 -11.18 19.37
C ARG A 523 0.76 -10.14 19.23
N VAL A 524 1.47 -9.77 20.29
CA VAL A 524 2.53 -8.74 20.23
C VAL A 524 3.90 -9.35 20.48
N ASN A 525 4.85 -9.07 19.57
CA ASN A 525 6.25 -9.52 19.63
C ASN A 525 6.38 -11.01 19.98
N VAL A 526 5.61 -11.84 19.29
CA VAL A 526 5.41 -13.25 19.65
C VAL A 526 6.68 -14.10 19.55
N ASN A 527 7.69 -13.62 18.82
CA ASN A 527 9.00 -14.24 18.70
C ASN A 527 10.07 -13.48 19.53
N GLY A 528 9.68 -12.61 20.44
CA GLY A 528 10.56 -11.71 21.20
C GLY A 528 10.88 -10.41 20.46
N GLY A 529 11.17 -9.35 21.23
CA GLY A 529 11.47 -8.02 20.69
C GLY A 529 12.86 -7.51 21.01
N ALA A 530 13.01 -6.19 21.01
CA ALA A 530 14.31 -5.50 21.06
C ALA A 530 15.02 -5.56 22.42
N ILE A 531 14.33 -5.91 23.52
CA ILE A 531 15.01 -6.17 24.81
C ILE A 531 15.88 -7.43 24.69
N ALA A 532 15.37 -8.47 24.03
CA ALA A 532 16.11 -9.70 23.78
C ALA A 532 17.05 -9.59 22.57
N LEU A 533 16.55 -9.12 21.43
CA LEU A 533 17.25 -9.13 20.15
C LEU A 533 18.22 -7.95 19.98
N GLY A 534 17.87 -6.79 20.55
CA GLY A 534 18.57 -5.53 20.36
C GLY A 534 17.86 -4.54 19.44
N HIS A 535 18.28 -3.28 19.52
CA HIS A 535 17.69 -2.15 18.79
C HIS A 535 18.74 -1.39 17.96
N PRO A 536 19.16 -1.93 16.79
CA PRO A 536 19.94 -1.15 15.84
C PRO A 536 19.01 -0.11 15.22
N LEU A 537 19.14 1.14 15.67
CA LEU A 537 18.16 2.22 15.51
C LEU A 537 17.57 2.29 14.08
N GLY A 538 18.37 2.68 13.08
CA GLY A 538 17.92 2.80 11.69
C GLY A 538 17.42 1.51 11.03
N CYS A 539 17.87 0.34 11.51
CA CYS A 539 17.47 -0.98 11.03
C CYS A 539 16.12 -1.46 11.57
N THR A 540 15.74 -1.02 12.76
CA THR A 540 14.66 -1.67 13.52
C THR A 540 13.31 -1.69 12.82
N GLY A 541 12.94 -0.61 12.11
CA GLY A 541 11.67 -0.58 11.39
C GLY A 541 11.57 -1.59 10.23
N THR A 542 12.65 -1.78 9.45
CA THR A 542 12.69 -2.82 8.39
C THR A 542 12.81 -4.21 8.99
N ARG A 543 13.55 -4.37 10.09
CA ARG A 543 13.68 -5.63 10.83
C ARG A 543 12.34 -6.10 11.40
N LEU A 544 11.59 -5.23 12.08
CA LEU A 544 10.23 -5.52 12.57
C LEU A 544 9.28 -5.88 11.41
N THR A 545 9.38 -5.17 10.28
CA THR A 545 8.60 -5.49 9.08
C THR A 545 8.91 -6.89 8.55
N THR A 546 10.20 -7.25 8.51
CA THR A 546 10.64 -8.59 8.12
C THR A 546 10.03 -9.64 9.04
N SER A 547 10.22 -9.52 10.36
CA SER A 547 9.70 -10.49 11.33
C SER A 547 8.18 -10.60 11.33
N LEU A 548 7.47 -9.48 11.19
CA LEU A 548 6.02 -9.47 11.06
C LEU A 548 5.56 -10.30 9.85
N LEU A 549 6.14 -10.07 8.67
CA LEU A 549 5.69 -10.72 7.43
C LEU A 549 5.93 -12.24 7.46
N HIS A 550 7.10 -12.67 7.95
CA HIS A 550 7.41 -14.09 8.11
C HIS A 550 6.46 -14.77 9.12
N GLU A 551 6.18 -14.11 10.24
CA GLU A 551 5.31 -14.65 11.27
C GLU A 551 3.83 -14.67 10.85
N MET A 552 3.37 -13.64 10.15
CA MET A 552 2.05 -13.62 9.50
C MET A 552 1.90 -14.80 8.54
N GLY A 553 2.93 -15.07 7.74
CA GLY A 553 3.03 -16.23 6.86
C GLY A 553 2.85 -17.54 7.62
N ARG A 554 3.63 -17.73 8.70
CA ARG A 554 3.62 -18.95 9.53
C ARG A 554 2.30 -19.19 10.24
N ARG A 555 1.66 -18.14 10.78
CA ARG A 555 0.39 -18.26 11.53
C ARG A 555 -0.85 -18.21 10.65
N GLY A 556 -0.70 -17.85 9.38
CA GLY A 556 -1.84 -17.56 8.51
C GLY A 556 -2.62 -16.32 8.94
N VAL A 557 -1.96 -15.37 9.62
CA VAL A 557 -2.60 -14.13 10.08
C VAL A 557 -2.73 -13.15 8.93
N ARG A 558 -3.93 -12.60 8.77
CA ARG A 558 -4.24 -11.72 7.65
C ARG A 558 -3.71 -10.30 7.80
N TYR A 559 -3.87 -9.67 8.96
CA TYR A 559 -3.45 -8.28 9.17
C TYR A 559 -2.43 -8.19 10.31
N GLY A 560 -1.39 -7.41 10.07
CA GLY A 560 -0.34 -7.15 11.03
C GLY A 560 0.06 -5.67 11.07
N VAL A 561 0.58 -5.24 12.21
CA VAL A 561 1.05 -3.87 12.44
C VAL A 561 2.50 -3.86 12.87
N VAL A 562 3.29 -2.96 12.27
CA VAL A 562 4.62 -2.59 12.76
C VAL A 562 4.53 -1.21 13.39
N SER A 563 5.05 -1.00 14.60
CA SER A 563 5.07 0.32 15.24
C SER A 563 6.25 0.55 16.17
N MET A 564 6.62 1.82 16.36
CA MET A 564 7.69 2.24 17.27
C MET A 564 7.47 3.67 17.76
N CYS A 565 7.95 3.92 18.98
CA CYS A 565 8.23 5.27 19.46
C CYS A 565 9.44 5.84 18.70
N VAL A 566 9.53 7.16 18.67
CA VAL A 566 10.59 7.89 17.99
C VAL A 566 11.04 9.00 18.91
N GLY A 567 12.37 9.08 19.13
CA GLY A 567 12.97 10.15 19.92
C GLY A 567 12.50 11.53 19.46
N THR A 568 12.61 12.51 20.36
CA THR A 568 12.10 13.87 20.15
C THR A 568 10.57 13.99 20.02
N GLY A 569 9.80 12.99 20.44
CA GLY A 569 8.34 13.10 20.58
C GLY A 569 7.56 12.74 19.32
N MET A 570 7.76 11.52 18.81
CA MET A 570 7.00 11.04 17.66
C MET A 570 6.64 9.54 17.79
N GLY A 571 5.71 9.08 16.97
CA GLY A 571 5.38 7.67 16.79
C GLY A 571 5.14 7.35 15.32
N ALA A 572 5.43 6.12 14.91
CA ALA A 572 5.13 5.64 13.56
C ALA A 572 4.46 4.27 13.59
N ALA A 573 3.54 4.02 12.66
CA ALA A 573 2.88 2.74 12.48
C ALA A 573 2.59 2.45 11.02
N ALA A 574 2.69 1.18 10.62
CA ALA A 574 2.31 0.69 9.29
C ALA A 574 1.44 -0.57 9.41
N VAL A 575 0.48 -0.71 8.50
CA VAL A 575 -0.39 -1.89 8.39
C VAL A 575 0.00 -2.70 7.16
N PHE A 576 0.12 -4.01 7.35
CA PHE A 576 0.37 -5.00 6.30
C PHE A 576 -0.76 -6.01 6.23
N GLU A 577 -1.07 -6.48 5.01
CA GLU A 577 -2.02 -7.56 4.75
C GLU A 577 -1.34 -8.75 4.08
N ARG A 578 -1.53 -9.96 4.60
CA ARG A 578 -1.19 -11.21 3.90
C ARG A 578 -2.27 -11.55 2.87
N CYS A 579 -1.84 -11.90 1.67
CA CYS A 579 -2.72 -12.34 0.58
C CYS A 579 -3.24 -13.77 0.80
#